data_AF-A0A916BGU2-F1
#
_entry.id   AF-A0A916BGU2-F1
#
_cell.length_a   1.000
_cell.length_b   1.000
_cell.length_c   1.000
_cell.angle_alpha   90.00
_cell.angle_beta   90.00
_cell.angle_gamma   90.00
#
_symmetry.space_group_name_H-M   'P 1'
#
loop_
_entity.id
_entity.type
_entity.pdbx_description
1 polymer ?
#
loop_
_entity_poly.entity_id
_entity_poly.type
_entity_poly.pdbx_seq_one_letter_code
_entity_poly.pdbx_strand_id
1 'polypeptide(L)' 'MRTQWITGFNGRTGINYCSIPVVFDLYNIEQQKRLAIFEDIMVMENAALGVMQKSS' A
#
# COMPACT_ATOMS: atom_id res chain seq x y z
N MET A 1 -10.29 2.14 13.60
CA MET A 1 -9.80 2.12 12.21
C MET A 1 -8.56 1.26 12.15
N ARG A 2 -8.57 0.16 11.38
CA ARG A 2 -7.38 -0.68 11.14
C ARG A 2 -6.83 -0.25 9.78
N THR A 3 -5.65 0.34 9.75
CA THR A 3 -5.01 0.71 8.48
C THR A 3 -4.40 -0.52 7.82
N GLN A 4 -4.20 -0.49 6.50
CA GLN A 4 -3.52 -1.56 5.77
C GLN A 4 -2.00 -1.59 6.02
N TRP A 5 -1.45 -0.63 6.76
CA TRP A 5 -0.04 -0.60 7.15
C TRP A 5 0.33 -1.76 8.07
N ILE A 6 1.38 -2.48 7.70
CA ILE A 6 2.15 -3.38 8.57
C ILE A 6 3.05 -2.50 9.43
N THR A 7 2.98 -2.69 10.75
CA THR A 7 3.80 -1.98 11.73
C THR A 7 4.81 -2.94 12.34
N GLY A 8 6.10 -2.63 12.19
CA GLY A 8 7.19 -3.29 12.89
C GLY A 8 7.64 -2.54 14.14
N PHE A 9 8.74 -2.99 14.73
CA PHE A 9 9.32 -2.42 15.96
C PHE A 9 9.64 -0.91 15.85
N ASN A 10 9.96 -0.41 14.65
CA ASN A 10 10.26 1.01 14.37
C ASN A 10 9.12 1.74 13.61
N GLY A 11 7.86 1.35 13.81
CA GLY A 11 6.71 2.02 13.20
C GLY A 11 6.23 1.36 11.89
N ARG A 12 5.59 2.14 11.01
CA ARG A 12 5.01 1.61 9.75
C ARG A 12 6.14 1.21 8.80
N THR A 13 6.11 -0.04 8.34
CA THR A 13 7.17 -0.65 7.52
C THR A 13 6.72 -0.90 6.09
N GLY A 14 5.42 -1.04 5.84
CA GLY A 14 4.85 -1.20 4.50
C GLY A 14 3.36 -1.45 4.50
N ILE A 15 2.75 -1.59 3.33
CA ILE A 15 1.35 -1.90 3.09
C ILE A 15 1.19 -3.41 3.01
N ASN A 16 0.11 -3.94 3.61
CA ASN A 16 -0.28 -5.33 3.45
C ASN A 16 -0.81 -5.58 2.04
N TYR A 17 0.06 -6.04 1.13
CA TYR A 17 -0.31 -6.34 -0.24
C TYR A 17 -1.34 -7.47 -0.38
N CYS A 18 -1.51 -8.35 0.61
CA CYS A 18 -2.58 -9.36 0.57
C CYS A 18 -3.98 -8.73 0.57
N SER A 19 -4.11 -7.46 0.99
CA SER A 19 -5.38 -6.73 0.93
C SER A 19 -5.69 -6.13 -0.44
N ILE A 20 -4.70 -5.99 -1.33
CA ILE A 20 -4.84 -5.30 -2.61
C ILE A 20 -5.78 -6.03 -3.59
N PRO A 21 -5.68 -7.37 -3.78
CA PRO A 21 -6.59 -8.09 -4.66
C PRO A 21 -8.07 -7.91 -4.27
N VAL A 22 -8.37 -7.99 -2.96
CA VAL A 22 -9.74 -7.80 -2.44
C VAL A 22 -10.26 -6.39 -2.74
N VAL A 23 -9.40 -5.37 -2.63
CA VAL A 23 -9.77 -4.00 -2.97
C VAL A 23 -9.98 -3.85 -4.48
N PHE A 24 -9.13 -4.42 -5.31
CA PHE A 24 -9.32 -4.41 -6.77
C PHE A 24 -10.64 -5.08 -7.17
N ASP A 25 -10.99 -6.20 -6.54
CA ASP A 25 -12.25 -6.90 -6.78
C ASP A 25 -13.45 -6.05 -6.32
N LEU A 26 -13.37 -5.44 -5.13
CA LEU A 26 -14.43 -4.58 -4.59
C LEU A 26 -14.76 -3.40 -5.52
N TYR A 27 -13.76 -2.82 -6.16
CA TYR A 27 -13.92 -1.70 -7.09
C TYR A 27 -14.07 -2.14 -8.56
N ASN A 28 -14.16 -3.44 -8.84
CA ASN A 28 -14.24 -4.00 -10.20
C ASN A 28 -13.12 -3.48 -11.13
N ILE A 29 -11.89 -3.39 -10.61
CA ILE A 29 -10.74 -2.97 -11.40
C ILE A 29 -10.41 -4.04 -12.43
N GLU A 30 -10.40 -3.63 -13.70
CA GLU A 30 -10.03 -4.45 -14.84
C GLU A 30 -8.64 -5.08 -14.68
N GLN A 31 -8.51 -6.38 -15.00
CA GLN A 31 -7.27 -7.15 -14.80
C GLN A 31 -6.05 -6.50 -15.46
N GLN A 32 -6.20 -5.97 -16.68
CA GLN A 32 -5.15 -5.28 -17.42
C GLN A 32 -4.64 -4.00 -16.73
N LYS A 33 -5.44 -3.38 -15.86
CA LYS A 33 -5.07 -2.15 -15.12
C LYS A 33 -4.42 -2.46 -13.77
N ARG A 34 -4.64 -3.66 -13.22
CA ARG A 34 -4.20 -4.00 -11.85
C ARG A 34 -2.69 -3.91 -11.66
N LEU A 35 -1.90 -4.31 -12.67
CA LEU A 35 -0.45 -4.24 -12.59
C LEU A 35 0.05 -2.79 -12.51
N ALA A 36 -0.42 -1.92 -13.40
CA ALA A 36 -0.05 -0.51 -13.40
C ALA A 36 -0.45 0.19 -12.10
N ILE A 37 -1.67 -0.06 -11.61
CA ILE A 37 -2.14 0.50 -10.33
C ILE A 37 -1.30 -0.02 -9.15
N PHE A 38 -0.90 -1.30 -9.19
CA PHE A 38 -0.04 -1.86 -8.16
C PHE A 38 1.34 -1.19 -8.13
N GLU A 39 1.93 -0.91 -9.31
CA GLU A 39 3.17 -0.15 -9.41
C GLU A 39 3.03 1.26 -8.84
N ASP A 40 1.93 1.95 -9.14
CA ASP A 40 1.63 3.26 -8.55
C ASP A 40 1.52 3.20 -7.01
N ILE A 41 0.91 2.14 -6.47
CA ILE A 41 0.83 1.91 -5.02
C ILE A 41 2.22 1.75 -4.41
N MET A 42 3.14 1.03 -5.05
CA MET A 42 4.53 0.88 -4.57
C MET A 42 5.29 2.22 -4.56
N VAL A 43 5.05 3.07 -5.56
CA VAL A 43 5.64 4.42 -5.59
C VAL A 43 5.09 5.29 -4.45
N MET A 44 3.77 5.27 -4.24
CA MET A 44 3.13 6.00 -3.15
C MET A 44 3.57 5.51 -1.77
N GLU A 45 3.74 4.19 -1.60
CA GLU A 45 4.23 3.59 -0.36
C GLU A 45 5.64 4.08 -0.02
N ASN A 46 6.57 4.04 -0.98
CA ASN A 46 7.94 4.51 -0.77
C ASN A 46 7.97 6.00 -0.38
N ALA A 47 7.17 6.82 -1.06
CA ALA A 47 7.05 8.23 -0.72
C ALA A 47 6.49 8.43 0.71
N ALA A 48 5.44 7.70 1.06
CA ALA A 48 4.81 7.76 2.37
C ALA A 48 5.76 7.30 3.50
N LEU A 49 6.47 6.18 3.31
CA LEU A 49 7.48 5.68 4.25
C LEU A 49 8.61 6.71 4.45
N GLY A 50 9.07 7.33 3.36
CA GLY A 50 10.10 8.38 3.43
C GLY A 50 9.66 9.58 4.27
N VAL A 51 8.40 10.01 4.17
CA VAL A 51 7.86 11.09 5.00
C VAL A 51 7.67 10.65 6.45
N MET A 52 7.16 9.44 6.69
CA MET A 52 6.93 8.90 8.04
C MET A 52 8.23 8.70 8.82
N GLN A 53 9.31 8.24 8.15
CA GLN A 53 10.62 8.09 8.76
C GLN A 53 11.30 9.43 9.06
N LYS A 54 11.13 10.44 8.20
CA LYS A 54 11.63 11.81 8.47
C LYS A 54 10.95 12.47 9.66
N SER A 55 9.78 11.97 10.07
CA SER A 55 8.95 12.53 11.13
C SER A 55 9.05 11.74 12.44
N SER A 56 9.94 10.74 12.53
CA SER A 56 10.19 9.90 13.70
C SER A 56 11.45 10.35 14.46
#